data_AF-M0HZM8-F1
#
_entry.id   AF-M0HZM8-F1
#
_cell.length_a   1.000
_cell.length_b   1.000
_cell.length_c   1.000
_cell.angle_alpha   90.00
_cell.angle_beta   90.00
_cell.angle_gamma   90.00
#
_symmetry.space_group_name_H-M   'P 1'
#
loop_
_entity.id
_entity.type
_entity.pdbx_description
1 polymer ?
#
loop_
_entity_poly.entity_id
_entity_poly.type
_entity_poly.pdbx_seq_one_letter_code
_entity_poly.pdbx_strand_id
1 'polypeptide(L)'
;MEFDPADAGFTVALMVAGFIQTGIATFQLFDINFTDVIFSSGNIEITLAYAVSVGAFAGIIITNENTDLSSLKDDAEKLDDYYMWSIFGTVGVFAAWLLVGDVSSFFQSSDLWGLVYVGITSTAGFAAGWML
;
A
#
# COMPACT_ATOMS: atom_id res chain seq x y z
N MET A 1 -10.79 -20.01 2.66
CA MET A 1 -10.18 -18.74 2.26
C MET A 1 -10.47 -18.58 0.78
N GLU A 2 -11.39 -17.68 0.48
CA GLU A 2 -11.70 -17.23 -0.88
C GLU A 2 -11.30 -15.76 -0.94
N PHE A 3 -10.69 -15.36 -2.05
CA PHE A 3 -10.26 -13.98 -2.24
C PHE A 3 -11.40 -13.20 -2.89
N ASP A 4 -12.00 -12.28 -2.14
CA ASP A 4 -13.14 -11.50 -2.63
C ASP A 4 -12.72 -10.66 -3.86
N PRO A 5 -13.52 -10.61 -4.94
CA PRO A 5 -13.39 -9.61 -5.98
C PRO A 5 -13.09 -8.17 -5.52
N ALA A 6 -13.63 -7.74 -4.37
CA ALA A 6 -13.33 -6.42 -3.80
C ALA A 6 -11.86 -6.29 -3.39
N ASP A 7 -11.34 -7.27 -2.66
CA ASP A 7 -9.94 -7.31 -2.21
C ASP A 7 -8.97 -7.42 -3.40
N ALA A 8 -9.39 -8.10 -4.48
CA ALA A 8 -8.65 -8.12 -5.74
C ALA A 8 -8.58 -6.75 -6.40
N GLY A 9 -9.71 -6.03 -6.45
CA GLY A 9 -9.76 -4.67 -6.95
C GLY A 9 -8.84 -3.74 -6.16
N PHE A 10 -8.89 -3.82 -4.83
CA PHE A 10 -8.03 -3.01 -3.97
C PHE A 10 -6.56 -3.40 -4.06
N THR A 11 -6.22 -4.68 -4.15
CA THR A 11 -4.83 -5.13 -4.32
C THR A 11 -4.23 -4.61 -5.63
N VAL A 12 -5.01 -4.63 -6.72
CA VAL A 12 -4.58 -4.04 -8.00
C VAL A 12 -4.44 -2.52 -7.88
N ALA A 13 -5.40 -1.84 -7.25
CA ALA A 13 -5.33 -0.40 -7.02
C ALA A 13 -4.10 0.00 -6.20
N LEU A 14 -3.79 -0.76 -5.14
CA LEU A 14 -2.60 -0.59 -4.31
C LEU A 14 -1.31 -0.76 -5.14
N MET A 15 -1.23 -1.81 -5.95
CA MET A 15 -0.07 -2.07 -6.79
C MET A 15 0.17 -0.93 -7.81
N VAL A 16 -0.87 -0.50 -8.52
CA VAL A 16 -0.78 0.58 -9.51
C VAL A 16 -0.41 1.90 -8.83
N ALA A 17 -1.03 2.21 -7.70
CA ALA A 17 -0.71 3.41 -6.92
C ALA A 17 0.74 3.38 -6.41
N GLY A 18 1.25 2.23 -5.99
CA GLY A 18 2.65 2.05 -5.60
C GLY A 18 3.64 2.31 -6.75
N PHE A 19 3.34 1.82 -7.96
CA PHE A 19 4.16 2.13 -9.14
C PHE A 19 4.17 3.62 -9.48
N ILE A 20 3.03 4.30 -9.31
CA ILE A 20 2.94 5.75 -9.56
C ILE A 20 3.67 6.54 -8.47
N GLN A 21 3.48 6.15 -7.21
CA GLN A 21 4.07 6.81 -6.04
C GLN A 21 5.61 6.74 -6.04
N THR A 22 6.18 5.65 -6.54
CA THR A 22 7.63 5.49 -6.73
C THR A 22 8.16 6.09 -8.04
N GLY A 23 7.28 6.71 -8.84
CA GLY A 23 7.62 7.35 -10.11
C GLY A 23 7.92 6.38 -11.26
N ILE A 24 7.80 5.06 -11.06
CA ILE A 24 8.00 4.05 -12.10
C ILE A 24 6.95 4.19 -13.21
N ALA A 25 5.72 4.50 -12.81
CA ALA A 25 4.61 4.75 -13.72
C ALA A 25 4.08 6.17 -13.57
N THR A 26 3.41 6.67 -14.61
CA THR A 26 2.63 7.90 -14.56
C THR A 26 1.21 7.61 -15.03
N PHE A 27 0.23 8.23 -14.38
CA PHE A 27 -1.17 8.06 -14.72
C PHE A 27 -1.93 9.36 -14.44
N GLN A 28 -2.85 9.69 -15.35
CA GLN A 28 -3.71 10.86 -15.27
C GLN A 28 -5.15 10.48 -15.61
N LEU A 29 -6.11 11.10 -14.94
CA LEU A 29 -7.52 10.93 -15.22
C LEU A 29 -8.24 12.27 -15.01
N PHE A 30 -9.05 12.68 -15.97
CA PHE A 30 -9.79 13.96 -15.92
C PHE A 30 -8.87 15.18 -15.62
N ASP A 31 -7.69 15.22 -16.26
CA ASP A 31 -6.65 16.25 -16.06
C ASP A 31 -6.09 16.34 -14.63
N ILE A 32 -6.27 15.29 -13.81
CA ILE A 32 -5.64 15.16 -12.49
C ILE A 32 -4.53 14.13 -12.59
N ASN A 33 -3.29 14.50 -12.26
CA ASN A 33 -2.20 13.55 -12.15
C ASN A 33 -2.23 12.87 -10.80
N PHE A 34 -1.93 11.57 -10.79
CA PHE A 34 -1.90 10.82 -9.53
C PHE A 34 -0.70 11.21 -8.64
N THR A 35 0.29 11.91 -9.20
CA THR A 35 1.40 12.50 -8.46
C THR A 35 1.07 13.88 -7.88
N ASP A 36 -0.09 14.47 -8.19
CA ASP A 36 -0.47 15.78 -7.67
C ASP A 36 -0.71 15.71 -6.15
N VAL A 37 -0.23 16.73 -5.44
CA VAL A 37 -0.44 16.88 -3.99
C VAL A 37 -1.87 17.37 -3.75
N ILE A 38 -2.67 16.54 -3.08
CA ILE A 38 -4.07 16.84 -2.74
C ILE A 38 -4.24 17.41 -1.34
N PHE A 39 -3.25 17.22 -0.46
CA PHE A 39 -3.21 17.81 0.87
C PHE A 39 -1.76 18.10 1.27
N SER A 40 -1.53 19.28 1.84
CA SER A 40 -0.23 19.69 2.37
C SER A 40 -0.41 20.41 3.71
N SER A 41 0.37 19.99 4.72
CA SER A 41 0.39 20.62 6.05
C SER A 41 1.77 20.48 6.68
N GLY A 42 2.49 21.60 6.80
CA GLY A 42 3.87 21.58 7.29
C GLY A 42 4.79 20.83 6.32
N ASN A 43 5.43 19.76 6.81
CA ASN A 43 6.32 18.90 6.01
C ASN A 43 5.59 17.67 5.43
N ILE A 44 4.28 17.56 5.63
CA ILE A 44 3.49 16.42 5.15
C ILE A 44 2.85 16.81 3.83
N GLU A 45 3.17 16.07 2.77
CA GLU A 45 2.52 16.15 1.47
C GLU A 45 1.88 14.81 1.14
N ILE A 46 0.58 14.84 0.85
CA ILE A 46 -0.20 13.66 0.45
C ILE A 46 -0.55 13.83 -1.02
N THR A 47 -0.01 12.93 -1.85
CA THR A 47 -0.39 12.83 -3.26
C THR A 47 -1.64 11.99 -3.43
N LEU A 48 -2.30 12.11 -4.58
CA LEU A 48 -3.43 11.25 -4.91
C LEU A 48 -3.03 9.76 -4.91
N ALA A 49 -1.85 9.43 -5.45
CA ALA A 49 -1.31 8.08 -5.43
C ALA A 49 -1.13 7.56 -3.99
N TYR A 50 -0.58 8.37 -3.08
CA TYR A 50 -0.47 7.99 -1.66
C TYR A 50 -1.84 7.70 -1.05
N ALA A 51 -2.81 8.59 -1.27
CA ALA A 51 -4.15 8.43 -0.74
C ALA A 51 -4.84 7.16 -1.28
N VAL A 52 -4.65 6.85 -2.56
CA VAL A 52 -5.15 5.61 -3.16
C VAL A 52 -4.45 4.38 -2.59
N SER A 53 -3.12 4.40 -2.41
CA SER A 53 -2.36 3.30 -1.79
C SER A 53 -2.88 2.99 -0.39
N VAL A 54 -2.97 4.01 0.47
CA VAL A 54 -3.45 3.83 1.86
C VAL A 54 -4.92 3.45 1.88
N GLY A 55 -5.75 4.09 1.07
CA GLY A 55 -7.19 3.81 0.99
C GLY A 55 -7.48 2.40 0.48
N ALA A 56 -6.73 1.92 -0.51
CA ALA A 56 -6.87 0.57 -1.03
C ALA A 56 -6.44 -0.47 0.01
N PHE A 57 -5.29 -0.26 0.68
CA PHE A 57 -4.84 -1.17 1.74
C PHE A 57 -5.81 -1.20 2.93
N ALA A 58 -6.33 -0.05 3.36
CA ALA A 58 -7.37 0.03 4.38
C ALA A 58 -8.67 -0.62 3.90
N GLY A 59 -9.01 -0.46 2.61
CA GLY A 59 -10.12 -1.14 1.95
C GLY A 59 -10.04 -2.64 2.13
N ILE A 60 -8.91 -3.26 1.73
CA ILE A 60 -8.64 -4.69 1.93
C ILE A 60 -8.85 -5.08 3.40
N ILE A 61 -8.36 -4.29 4.36
CA ILE A 61 -8.52 -4.66 5.78
C ILE A 61 -9.98 -4.58 6.25
N ILE A 62 -10.75 -3.62 5.75
CA ILE A 62 -12.12 -3.35 6.22
C ILE A 62 -13.14 -4.24 5.52
N THR A 63 -12.95 -4.54 4.23
CA THR A 63 -13.89 -5.35 3.45
C THR A 63 -13.69 -6.84 3.64
N ASN A 64 -12.57 -7.24 4.21
CA ASN A 64 -12.27 -8.65 4.27
C ASN A 64 -13.04 -9.37 5.40
N GLU A 65 -13.61 -10.50 5.04
CA GLU A 65 -14.56 -11.27 5.83
C GLU A 65 -13.95 -12.55 6.46
N ASN A 66 -12.70 -12.92 6.14
CA ASN A 66 -12.08 -14.13 6.69
C ASN A 66 -11.42 -13.94 8.08
N THR A 67 -11.34 -12.72 8.66
CA THR A 67 -10.77 -12.43 10.01
C THR A 67 -11.30 -11.15 10.63
N ASP A 68 -11.35 -11.11 11.97
CA ASP A 68 -11.58 -9.88 12.73
C ASP A 68 -10.25 -9.17 13.06
N LEU A 69 -10.25 -7.82 13.07
CA LEU A 69 -9.11 -6.99 13.52
C LEU A 69 -8.53 -7.41 14.89
N SER A 70 -9.33 -8.06 15.74
CA SER A 70 -8.92 -8.60 17.02
C SER A 70 -8.17 -9.94 16.95
N SER A 71 -8.37 -10.76 15.91
CA SER A 71 -7.65 -12.04 15.70
C SER A 71 -6.56 -11.95 14.63
N LEU A 72 -6.45 -10.81 13.95
CA LEU A 72 -5.49 -10.49 12.89
C LEU A 72 -4.05 -10.89 13.17
N LYS A 73 -3.58 -10.67 14.40
CA LYS A 73 -2.24 -11.09 14.82
C LYS A 73 -2.11 -12.62 14.87
N ASP A 74 -3.07 -13.28 15.52
CA ASP A 74 -3.05 -14.73 15.72
C ASP A 74 -3.26 -15.50 14.40
N ASP A 75 -4.00 -14.93 13.45
CA ASP A 75 -4.25 -15.52 12.14
C ASP A 75 -3.10 -15.27 11.16
N ALA A 76 -2.43 -14.12 11.23
CA ALA A 76 -1.21 -13.86 10.49
C ALA A 76 -0.01 -14.73 10.95
N GLU A 77 0.13 -14.96 12.26
CA GLU A 77 1.15 -15.88 12.83
C GLU A 77 0.92 -17.35 12.40
N LYS A 78 -0.32 -17.75 12.08
CA LYS A 78 -0.63 -19.13 11.64
C LYS A 78 -0.26 -19.41 10.18
N LEU A 79 -0.15 -18.39 9.32
CA LEU A 79 0.13 -18.60 7.90
C LEU A 79 1.63 -18.65 7.60
N ASP A 80 2.39 -17.66 8.09
CA ASP A 80 3.85 -17.61 8.22
C ASP A 80 4.24 -16.20 8.74
N ASP A 81 5.27 -16.08 9.59
CA ASP A 81 5.73 -14.79 10.15
C ASP A 81 6.00 -13.75 9.06
N TYR A 82 6.44 -14.22 7.88
CA TYR A 82 6.72 -13.39 6.71
C TYR A 82 5.54 -12.50 6.30
N TYR A 83 4.31 -13.01 6.34
CA TYR A 83 3.13 -12.27 5.93
C TYR A 83 2.78 -11.17 6.93
N MET A 84 2.88 -11.46 8.23
CA MET A 84 2.73 -10.46 9.29
C MET A 84 3.78 -9.34 9.16
N TRP A 85 5.04 -9.69 8.89
CA TRP A 85 6.10 -8.71 8.64
C TRP A 85 5.85 -7.87 7.39
N SER A 86 5.24 -8.42 6.34
CA SER A 86 4.89 -7.64 5.14
C SER A 86 3.80 -6.60 5.40
N ILE A 87 2.79 -6.94 6.22
CA ILE A 87 1.71 -6.04 6.64
C ILE A 87 2.29 -4.90 7.49
N PHE A 88 3.05 -5.24 8.55
CA PHE A 88 3.70 -4.21 9.38
C PHE A 88 4.72 -3.38 8.59
N GLY A 89 5.46 -4.02 7.69
CA GLY A 89 6.39 -3.34 6.79
C GLY A 89 5.68 -2.32 5.91
N THR A 90 4.51 -2.66 5.36
CA THR A 90 3.69 -1.76 4.54
C THR A 90 3.19 -0.56 5.34
N VAL A 91 2.63 -0.79 6.54
CA VAL A 91 2.22 0.29 7.44
C VAL A 91 3.40 1.19 7.81
N GLY A 92 4.54 0.60 8.13
CA GLY A 92 5.78 1.32 8.45
C GLY A 92 6.27 2.16 7.28
N VAL A 93 6.23 1.62 6.07
CA VAL A 93 6.63 2.33 4.83
C VAL A 93 5.66 3.48 4.53
N PHE A 94 4.35 3.32 4.72
CA PHE A 94 3.39 4.41 4.56
C PHE A 94 3.59 5.54 5.57
N ALA A 95 3.91 5.21 6.82
CA ALA A 95 4.23 6.20 7.84
C ALA A 95 5.56 6.90 7.53
N ALA A 96 6.58 6.14 7.14
CA ALA A 96 7.89 6.68 6.77
C ALA A 96 7.79 7.62 5.56
N TRP A 97 6.94 7.29 4.57
CA TRP A 97 6.72 8.13 3.39
C TRP A 97 6.24 9.55 3.74
N LEU A 98 5.43 9.71 4.80
CA LEU A 98 4.95 11.03 5.24
C LEU A 98 5.87 11.71 6.25
N LEU A 99 6.54 10.94 7.10
CA LEU A 99 7.24 11.47 8.28
C LEU A 99 8.75 11.62 8.06
N VAL A 100 9.31 10.95 7.06
CA VAL A 100 10.73 10.96 6.73
C VAL A 100 10.90 11.59 5.35
N GLY A 101 11.30 12.86 5.33
CA GLY A 101 11.30 13.70 4.12
C GLY A 101 12.12 13.16 2.94
N ASP A 102 13.07 12.26 3.18
CA ASP A 102 13.93 11.66 2.15
C ASP A 102 13.44 10.28 1.65
N VAL A 103 12.30 9.77 2.11
CA VAL A 103 11.84 8.43 1.67
C VAL A 103 11.37 8.45 0.22
N SER A 104 10.69 9.51 -0.20
CA SER A 104 10.28 9.67 -1.60
C SER A 104 11.48 9.82 -2.54
N SER A 105 12.59 10.41 -2.06
CA SER A 105 13.83 10.54 -2.83
C SER A 105 14.67 9.26 -2.84
N PHE A 106 14.44 8.33 -1.91
CA PHE A 106 15.04 6.99 -1.90
C PHE A 106 14.38 6.03 -2.89
N PHE A 107 13.05 6.10 -3.03
CA PHE A 107 12.28 5.23 -3.92
C PHE A 107 12.03 5.89 -5.28
N GLN A 108 13.07 5.97 -6.12
CA GLN A 108 12.99 6.55 -7.46
C GLN A 108 12.73 5.51 -8.55
N SER A 109 12.23 5.98 -9.69
CA SER A 109 11.81 5.17 -10.84
C SER A 109 12.91 4.30 -11.46
N SER A 110 14.17 4.70 -11.34
CA SER A 110 15.33 3.96 -11.85
C SER A 110 15.96 3.02 -10.83
N ASP A 111 15.50 3.03 -9.59
CA ASP A 111 16.12 2.27 -8.49
C ASP A 111 15.37 0.96 -8.22
N LEU A 112 16.13 -0.09 -7.90
CA LEU A 112 15.62 -1.39 -7.46
C LEU A 112 14.73 -1.22 -6.22
N TRP A 113 15.00 -0.21 -5.40
CA TRP A 113 14.21 0.09 -4.21
C TRP A 113 12.75 0.42 -4.53
N GLY A 114 12.47 1.13 -5.63
CA GLY A 114 11.09 1.40 -6.06
C GLY A 114 10.33 0.11 -6.34
N LEU A 115 10.99 -0.88 -6.94
CA LEU A 115 10.42 -2.22 -7.14
C LEU A 115 10.26 -3.00 -5.83
N VAL A 116 11.20 -2.85 -4.88
CA VAL A 116 11.08 -3.45 -3.54
C VAL A 116 9.88 -2.88 -2.80
N TYR A 117 9.65 -1.56 -2.85
CA TYR A 117 8.46 -0.92 -2.29
C TYR A 117 7.19 -1.56 -2.85
N VAL A 118 7.07 -1.65 -4.18
CA VAL A 118 5.89 -2.23 -4.84
C VAL A 118 5.73 -3.71 -4.49
N GLY A 119 6.83 -4.46 -4.44
CA GLY A 119 6.83 -5.87 -4.07
C GLY A 119 6.32 -6.10 -2.65
N ILE A 120 6.82 -5.36 -1.67
CA ILE A 120 6.40 -5.47 -0.26
C ILE A 120 4.93 -5.09 -0.11
N THR A 121 4.53 -3.94 -0.63
CA THR A 121 3.15 -3.42 -0.49
C THR A 121 2.13 -4.30 -1.21
N SER A 122 2.46 -4.82 -2.39
CA SER A 122 1.58 -5.75 -3.11
C SER A 122 1.50 -7.11 -2.40
N THR A 123 2.62 -7.63 -1.90
CA THR A 123 2.64 -8.88 -1.12
C THR A 123 1.78 -8.73 0.13
N ALA A 124 1.88 -7.60 0.83
CA ALA A 124 1.04 -7.32 1.98
C ALA A 124 -0.45 -7.19 1.61
N GLY A 125 -0.77 -6.59 0.46
CA GLY A 125 -2.15 -6.53 -0.05
C GLY A 125 -2.73 -7.91 -0.33
N PHE A 126 -1.98 -8.77 -1.02
CA PHE A 126 -2.38 -10.16 -1.25
C PHE A 126 -2.48 -10.95 0.05
N ALA A 127 -1.51 -10.82 0.95
CA ALA A 127 -1.51 -11.49 2.24
C ALA A 127 -2.73 -11.06 3.05
N ALA A 128 -2.99 -9.75 3.13
CA ALA A 128 -4.17 -9.22 3.78
C ALA A 128 -5.44 -9.78 3.11
N GLY A 129 -5.61 -9.70 1.79
CA GLY A 129 -6.83 -10.20 1.15
C GLY A 129 -7.06 -11.73 1.24
N TRP A 130 -6.02 -12.53 1.45
CA TRP A 130 -6.13 -14.00 1.58
C TRP A 130 -6.22 -14.50 3.02
N MET A 131 -5.57 -13.79 3.96
CA MET A 131 -5.48 -14.18 5.37
C MET A 131 -6.52 -13.48 6.23
N LEU A 132 -6.75 -12.19 5.93
CA LEU A 132 -7.95 -11.55 6.43
C LEU A 132 -9.16 -12.12 5.73
#